data_AF-A0ABD3QZ76-F1
#
_entry.id   AF-A0ABD3QZ76-F1
#
_cell.length_a   1.000
_cell.length_b   1.000
_cell.length_c   1.000
_cell.angle_alpha   90.00
_cell.angle_beta   90.00
_cell.angle_gamma   90.00
#
_symmetry.space_group_name_H-M   'P 1'
#
loop_
_entity.id
_entity.type
_entity.pdbx_description
1 polymer ?
#
loop_
_entity_poly.entity_id
_entity_poly.type
_entity_poly.pdbx_seq_one_letter_code
_entity_poly.pdbx_strand_id
1 'polypeptide(L)'
;MNKDIIKRWHDAYQRALSQSPTGGDGIVRIFEKLVGSPPMPADKAAYDVYIRLLEDLRRMEGFERRYPLAIVAFGSARLSSDDRYYILATEVGEKLARRGFLVRTGAGPGIMDAVPMGWKREVSRSSSSMSMEHTQGVRDELPVHDHD
;
A
#
# COMPACT_ATOMS: atom_id res chain seq x y z
N MET A 1 6.44 10.90 31.10
CA MET A 1 5.88 9.58 30.75
C MET A 1 6.49 8.53 31.68
N ASN A 2 5.66 7.67 32.30
CA ASN A 2 6.12 6.70 33.30
C ASN A 2 7.00 5.60 32.67
N LYS A 3 8.17 5.32 33.27
CA LYS A 3 9.13 4.29 32.81
C LYS A 3 8.50 2.89 32.73
N ASP A 4 7.52 2.59 33.58
CA ASP A 4 6.84 1.30 33.60
C ASP A 4 5.93 1.10 32.37
N ILE A 5 5.33 2.18 31.89
CA ILE A 5 4.48 2.15 30.67
C ILE A 5 5.37 1.90 29.45
N ILE A 6 6.49 2.61 29.36
CA ILE A 6 7.48 2.45 28.28
C ILE A 6 8.01 1.02 28.26
N LYS A 7 8.37 0.47 29.42
CA LYS A 7 8.84 -0.91 29.53
C LYS A 7 7.77 -1.91 29.07
N ARG A 8 6.52 -1.74 29.53
CA ARG A 8 5.41 -2.64 29.16
C ARG A 8 5.14 -2.65 27.66
N TRP A 9 5.30 -1.50 27.02
CA TRP A 9 5.07 -1.34 25.57
C TRP A 9 6.23 -1.91 24.77
N HIS A 10 7.47 -1.69 25.22
CA HIS A 10 8.64 -2.33 24.63
C HIS A 10 8.56 -3.85 24.73
N ASP A 11 8.15 -4.40 25.88
CA ASP A 11 8.00 -5.83 26.08
C ASP A 11 6.86 -6.42 25.23
N ALA A 12 5.78 -5.66 24.98
CA ALA A 12 4.72 -6.05 24.05
C ALA A 12 5.22 -6.06 22.60
N TYR A 13 6.01 -5.04 22.23
CA TYR A 13 6.63 -4.93 20.91
C TYR A 13 7.61 -6.07 20.62
N GLN A 14 8.54 -6.36 21.56
CA GLN A 14 9.51 -7.44 21.42
C GLN A 14 8.84 -8.82 21.34
N ARG A 15 7.75 -9.04 22.09
CA ARG A 15 6.96 -10.27 21.96
C ARG A 15 6.32 -10.40 20.59
N ALA A 16 5.74 -9.31 20.07
CA ALA A 16 5.18 -9.28 18.72
C ALA A 16 6.24 -9.54 17.64
N LEU A 17 7.49 -9.10 17.82
CA LEU A 17 8.63 -9.44 16.95
C LEU A 17 8.99 -10.93 17.02
N SER A 18 9.10 -11.50 18.22
CA SER A 18 9.55 -12.88 18.42
C SER A 18 8.60 -13.99 17.92
N GLN A 19 7.32 -13.68 17.67
CA GLN A 19 6.29 -14.67 17.33
C GLN A 19 6.02 -14.79 15.82
N SER A 20 6.78 -14.11 14.96
CA SER A 20 6.56 -14.17 13.51
C SER A 20 7.05 -15.52 12.94
N PRO A 21 6.19 -16.30 12.24
CA PRO A 21 6.49 -17.67 11.80
C PRO A 21 7.45 -17.75 10.60
N THR A 22 7.72 -16.62 9.95
CA THR A 22 8.74 -16.51 8.91
C THR A 22 9.90 -15.73 9.49
N GLY A 23 11.15 -16.20 9.31
CA GLY A 23 12.37 -15.44 9.61
C GLY A 23 12.57 -14.19 8.72
N GLY A 24 11.46 -13.57 8.31
CA GLY A 24 11.33 -12.32 7.62
C GLY A 24 10.96 -11.24 8.63
N ASP A 25 11.97 -10.43 8.96
CA ASP A 25 11.81 -9.10 9.53
C ASP A 25 12.48 -8.07 8.59
N GLY A 26 12.64 -8.36 7.30
CA GLY A 26 13.51 -7.59 6.40
C GLY A 26 13.06 -6.13 6.26
N ILE A 27 11.78 -5.91 5.99
CA ILE A 27 11.20 -4.56 5.85
C ILE A 27 11.17 -3.83 7.19
N VAL A 28 10.80 -4.52 8.28
CA VAL A 28 10.75 -3.93 9.63
C VAL A 28 12.15 -3.54 10.09
N ARG A 29 13.16 -4.38 9.87
CA ARG A 29 14.57 -4.09 10.20
C ARG A 29 15.15 -2.98 9.35
N ILE A 30 14.78 -2.89 8.07
CA ILE A 30 15.20 -1.76 7.22
C ILE A 30 14.59 -0.47 7.77
N PHE A 31 13.30 -0.48 8.10
CA PHE A 31 12.63 0.65 8.73
C PHE A 31 13.34 1.05 10.03
N GLU A 32 13.51 0.13 10.98
CA GLU A 32 14.24 0.38 12.24
C GLU A 32 15.67 0.91 12.03
N LYS A 33 16.39 0.43 11.01
CA LYS A 33 17.74 0.95 10.68
C LYS A 33 17.71 2.37 10.12
N LEU A 34 16.69 2.71 9.33
CA LEU A 34 16.57 4.00 8.66
C LEU A 34 16.05 5.09 9.59
N VAL A 35 15.02 4.79 10.40
CA VAL A 35 14.39 5.74 11.31
C VAL A 35 14.89 5.62 12.76
N GLY A 36 15.68 4.60 13.08
CA GLY A 36 16.13 4.30 14.44
C GLY A 36 15.04 3.61 15.26
N SER A 37 15.28 3.46 16.57
CA SER A 37 14.19 3.11 17.48
C SER A 37 13.13 4.22 17.42
N PRO A 38 11.87 3.90 17.13
CA PRO A 38 10.81 4.89 17.03
C PRO A 38 10.74 5.71 18.33
N PRO A 39 10.55 7.04 18.28
CA PRO A 39 10.15 7.76 19.48
C PRO A 39 8.86 7.12 20.00
N MET A 40 8.89 6.64 21.25
CA MET A 40 7.71 6.04 21.88
C MET A 40 6.54 7.03 21.78
N PRO A 41 5.41 6.64 21.18
CA PRO A 41 4.28 7.54 21.02
C PRO A 41 3.82 8.09 22.39
N ALA A 42 3.45 9.38 22.40
CA ALA A 42 3.17 10.10 23.64
C ALA A 42 1.91 9.60 24.38
N ASP A 43 1.03 8.91 23.66
CA ASP A 43 -0.25 8.39 24.15
C ASP A 43 -0.65 7.08 23.44
N LYS A 44 -1.77 6.51 23.89
CA LYS A 44 -2.34 5.24 23.39
C LYS A 44 -2.76 5.33 21.91
N ALA A 45 -3.30 6.45 21.46
CA ALA A 45 -3.78 6.57 20.08
C ALA A 45 -2.60 6.53 19.10
N ALA A 46 -1.52 7.26 19.42
CA ALA A 46 -0.30 7.24 18.63
C ALA A 46 0.39 5.86 18.64
N TYR A 47 0.25 5.08 19.72
CA TYR A 47 0.71 3.68 19.77
C TYR A 47 -0.10 2.74 18.91
N ASP A 48 -1.43 2.87 18.95
CA ASP A 48 -2.30 2.04 18.14
C ASP A 48 -2.04 2.27 16.64
N VAL A 49 -1.79 3.52 16.22
CA VAL A 49 -1.33 3.86 14.86
C VAL A 49 0.03 3.24 14.55
N TYR A 50 0.98 3.35 15.49
CA TYR A 50 2.32 2.82 15.30
C TYR A 50 2.33 1.30 15.12
N ILE A 51 1.58 0.57 15.95
CA ILE A 51 1.49 -0.90 15.84
C ILE A 51 0.81 -1.29 14.52
N ARG A 52 -0.23 -0.59 14.08
CA ARG A 52 -0.86 -0.83 12.77
C ARG A 52 0.11 -0.65 11.62
N LEU A 53 0.90 0.43 11.62
CA LEU A 53 1.93 0.66 10.60
C LEU A 53 2.91 -0.52 10.52
N LEU A 54 3.37 -1.01 11.67
CA LEU A 54 4.29 -2.14 11.70
C LEU A 54 3.65 -3.44 11.23
N GLU A 55 2.39 -3.69 11.57
CA GLU A 55 1.62 -4.82 11.06
C GLU A 55 1.47 -4.75 9.53
N ASP A 56 1.20 -3.58 8.97
CA ASP A 56 1.11 -3.37 7.52
C ASP A 56 2.45 -3.59 6.82
N LEU A 57 3.54 -3.06 7.39
CA LEU A 57 4.90 -3.32 6.90
C LEU A 57 5.24 -4.82 6.92
N ARG A 58 4.77 -5.56 7.94
CA ARG A 58 4.92 -7.03 7.99
C ARG A 58 4.05 -7.74 6.96
N ARG A 59 2.84 -7.26 6.68
CA ARG A 59 1.99 -7.80 5.60
C ARG A 59 2.66 -7.63 4.23
N MET A 60 3.48 -6.59 4.07
CA MET A 60 4.30 -6.37 2.87
C MET A 60 5.56 -7.25 2.81
N GLU A 61 5.86 -8.03 3.85
CA GLU A 61 7.01 -8.92 3.86
C GLU A 61 6.87 -10.01 2.77
N GLY A 62 7.91 -10.17 1.95
CA GLY A 62 7.88 -11.13 0.84
C GLY A 62 7.02 -10.70 -0.34
N PHE A 63 6.40 -9.51 -0.29
CA PHE A 63 5.67 -8.91 -1.41
C PHE A 63 6.57 -8.78 -2.65
N GLU A 64 7.84 -8.42 -2.47
CA GLU A 64 8.81 -8.31 -3.58
C GLU A 64 9.04 -9.62 -4.35
N ARG A 65 8.87 -10.78 -3.70
CA ARG A 65 9.08 -12.10 -4.32
C ARG A 65 7.86 -12.62 -5.07
N ARG A 66 6.68 -12.05 -4.81
CA ARG A 66 5.39 -12.63 -5.25
C ARG A 66 4.78 -11.92 -6.45
N TYR A 67 5.23 -10.73 -6.80
CA TYR A 67 4.59 -9.92 -7.84
C TYR A 67 5.49 -9.67 -9.06
N PRO A 68 4.94 -9.75 -10.29
CA PRO A 68 5.70 -9.47 -11.51
C PRO A 68 6.04 -7.98 -11.63
N LEU A 69 7.01 -7.67 -12.50
CA LEU A 69 7.38 -6.29 -12.83
C LEU A 69 6.14 -5.51 -13.32
N ALA A 70 5.93 -4.33 -12.74
CA ALA A 70 4.80 -3.47 -13.06
C ALA A 70 5.25 -2.02 -13.32
N ILE A 71 4.52 -1.33 -14.19
CA ILE A 71 4.68 0.10 -14.43
C ILE A 71 3.93 0.84 -13.33
N VAL A 72 4.63 1.73 -12.61
CA VAL A 72 4.00 2.58 -11.59
C VAL A 72 3.54 3.88 -12.24
N ALA A 73 2.24 4.14 -12.22
CA ALA A 73 1.65 5.36 -12.76
C ALA A 73 1.29 6.35 -11.64
N PHE A 74 1.76 7.59 -11.78
CA PHE A 74 1.48 8.71 -10.89
C PHE A 74 0.76 9.82 -11.66
N GLY A 75 -0.04 10.61 -10.95
CA GLY A 75 -0.69 11.77 -11.54
C GLY A 75 -1.68 12.45 -10.59
N SER A 76 -2.37 13.47 -11.10
CA SER A 76 -3.30 14.29 -10.31
C SER A 76 -4.43 13.44 -9.72
N ALA A 77 -4.70 13.65 -8.44
CA ALA A 77 -5.85 13.09 -7.73
C ALA A 77 -7.15 13.89 -7.94
N ARG A 78 -7.08 15.07 -8.56
CA ARG A 78 -8.17 16.06 -8.59
C ARG A 78 -8.96 16.08 -9.90
N LEU A 79 -8.56 15.27 -10.88
CA LEU A 79 -9.25 15.25 -12.17
C LEU A 79 -10.53 14.44 -12.08
N SER A 80 -11.59 14.97 -12.68
CA SER A 80 -12.84 14.25 -12.92
C SER A 80 -12.73 13.33 -14.14
N SER A 81 -13.69 12.42 -14.29
CA SER A 81 -13.65 11.38 -15.34
C SER A 81 -13.89 11.92 -16.76
N ASP A 82 -14.46 13.11 -16.87
CA ASP A 82 -14.70 13.86 -18.10
C ASP A 82 -13.51 14.76 -18.51
N ASP A 83 -12.50 14.91 -17.65
CA ASP A 83 -11.29 15.65 -17.98
C ASP A 83 -10.50 14.94 -19.10
N ARG A 84 -10.02 15.72 -20.08
CA ARG A 84 -9.22 15.22 -21.20
C ARG A 84 -8.02 14.37 -20.78
N TYR A 85 -7.37 14.71 -19.67
CA TYR A 85 -6.20 13.98 -19.16
C TYR A 85 -6.61 12.69 -18.44
N TYR A 86 -7.79 12.63 -17.83
CA TYR A 86 -8.34 11.39 -17.29
C TYR A 86 -8.63 10.39 -18.43
N ILE A 87 -9.26 10.86 -19.51
CA ILE A 87 -9.55 10.04 -20.69
C ILE A 87 -8.25 9.52 -21.31
N LEU A 88 -7.25 10.40 -21.51
CA LEU A 88 -5.93 10.00 -22.02
C LEU A 88 -5.23 8.98 -21.10
N ALA A 89 -5.29 9.17 -19.79
CA ALA A 89 -4.72 8.23 -18.82
C ALA A 89 -5.41 6.85 -18.88
N THR A 90 -6.73 6.83 -19.12
CA THR A 90 -7.49 5.60 -19.34
C THR A 90 -6.99 4.87 -20.61
N GLU A 91 -6.81 5.59 -21.72
CA GLU A 91 -6.26 4.99 -22.95
C GLU A 91 -4.83 4.45 -22.77
N VAL A 92 -4.01 5.12 -21.95
CA VAL A 92 -2.67 4.62 -21.59
C VAL A 92 -2.80 3.28 -20.87
N GLY A 93 -3.70 3.16 -19.90
CA GLY A 93 -3.98 1.90 -19.21
C GLY A 93 -4.34 0.75 -20.15
N GLU A 94 -5.25 0.99 -21.10
CA GLU A 94 -5.62 0.00 -22.13
C GLU A 94 -4.42 -0.42 -22.99
N LYS A 95 -3.60 0.56 -23.42
CA LYS A 95 -2.40 0.31 -24.24
C LYS A 95 -1.31 -0.47 -23.50
N LEU A 96 -1.24 -0.33 -22.18
CA LEU A 96 -0.32 -1.10 -21.33
C LEU A 96 -0.81 -2.55 -21.17
N ALA A 97 -2.11 -2.75 -20.93
CA ALA A 97 -2.73 -4.06 -20.86
C ALA A 97 -2.54 -4.86 -22.16
N ARG A 98 -2.78 -4.25 -23.33
CA ARG A 98 -2.56 -4.90 -24.65
C ARG A 98 -1.12 -5.37 -24.86
N ARG A 99 -0.16 -4.75 -24.20
CA ARG A 99 1.28 -5.11 -24.28
C ARG A 99 1.71 -6.07 -23.18
N GLY A 100 0.80 -6.52 -22.32
CA GLY A 100 1.10 -7.45 -21.23
C GLY A 100 1.76 -6.82 -20.01
N PHE A 101 1.79 -5.49 -19.90
CA PHE A 101 2.35 -4.83 -18.72
C PHE A 101 1.34 -4.78 -17.60
N LEU A 102 1.78 -5.08 -16.38
CA LEU A 102 1.02 -4.76 -15.17
C LEU A 102 1.16 -3.28 -14.82
N VAL A 103 0.15 -2.73 -14.15
CA VAL A 103 0.14 -1.34 -13.69
C VAL A 103 -0.08 -1.30 -12.19
N ARG A 104 0.63 -0.39 -11.49
CA ARG A 104 0.39 -0.06 -10.08
C ARG A 104 0.25 1.44 -9.90
N THR A 105 -0.53 1.86 -8.91
CA THR A 105 -0.73 3.29 -8.58
C THR A 105 -0.81 3.46 -7.06
N GLY A 106 -0.82 4.71 -6.60
CA GLY A 106 -1.09 5.06 -5.20
C GLY A 106 -2.55 4.93 -4.77
N ALA A 107 -3.42 4.30 -5.57
CA ALA A 107 -4.84 4.02 -5.28
C ALA A 107 -5.76 5.22 -5.01
N GLY A 108 -5.28 6.45 -5.26
CA GLY A 108 -6.09 7.68 -5.17
C GLY A 108 -6.97 7.94 -6.41
N PRO A 109 -7.83 8.98 -6.37
CA PRO A 109 -8.69 9.38 -7.48
C PRO A 109 -7.90 9.96 -8.68
N GLY A 110 -8.62 10.42 -9.71
CA GLY A 110 -8.04 11.05 -10.90
C GLY A 110 -7.19 10.08 -11.73
N ILE A 111 -5.97 10.48 -12.08
CA ILE A 111 -5.08 9.66 -12.95
C ILE A 111 -4.75 8.30 -12.30
N MET A 112 -4.60 8.27 -10.98
CA MET A 112 -4.29 7.04 -10.24
C MET A 112 -5.44 6.01 -10.26
N ASP A 113 -6.66 6.45 -10.60
CA ASP A 113 -7.82 5.61 -10.85
C ASP A 113 -8.02 5.33 -12.35
N ALA A 114 -7.78 6.33 -13.21
CA ALA A 114 -7.93 6.24 -14.65
C ALA A 114 -7.08 5.16 -15.31
N VAL A 115 -5.78 5.09 -14.95
CA VAL A 115 -4.86 4.12 -15.60
C VAL A 115 -5.25 2.67 -15.26
N PRO A 116 -5.49 2.28 -13.98
CA PRO A 116 -6.01 0.95 -13.66
C PRO A 116 -7.38 0.66 -14.28
N MET A 117 -8.26 1.67 -14.37
CA MET A 117 -9.58 1.52 -14.99
C MET A 117 -9.47 1.09 -16.46
N GLY A 118 -8.66 1.80 -17.24
CA GLY A 118 -8.40 1.46 -18.65
C GLY A 118 -7.74 0.09 -18.80
N TRP A 119 -6.76 -0.21 -17.95
CA TRP A 119 -6.10 -1.51 -17.94
C TRP A 119 -7.11 -2.66 -17.70
N LYS A 120 -7.96 -2.54 -16.67
CA LYS A 120 -8.96 -3.56 -16.34
C LYS A 120 -9.97 -3.74 -17.45
N ARG A 121 -10.42 -2.63 -18.07
CA ARG A 121 -11.36 -2.67 -19.20
C ARG A 121 -10.81 -3.49 -20.36
N GLU A 122 -9.54 -3.30 -20.72
CA GLU A 122 -8.90 -4.06 -21.79
C GLU A 122 -8.80 -5.55 -21.42
N VAL A 123 -8.33 -5.87 -20.21
CA VAL A 123 -8.21 -7.27 -19.76
C VAL A 123 -9.56 -7.99 -19.71
N SER A 124 -10.64 -7.30 -19.34
CA SER A 124 -11.99 -7.89 -19.38
C SER A 124 -12.51 -8.16 -20.79
N ARG A 125 -12.04 -7.40 -21.80
CA ARG A 125 -12.47 -7.55 -23.21
C ARG A 125 -11.64 -8.59 -23.94
N SER A 126 -10.38 -8.73 -23.58
CA SER A 126 -9.45 -9.66 -24.18
C SER A 126 -9.52 -11.01 -23.44
N SER A 127 -9.58 -12.14 -24.16
CA SER A 127 -9.49 -13.49 -23.55
C SER A 127 -8.08 -13.82 -23.01
N SER A 128 -7.30 -12.80 -22.71
CA SER A 128 -5.95 -12.85 -22.14
C SER A 128 -5.99 -13.44 -20.73
N SER A 129 -5.10 -14.39 -20.45
CA SER A 129 -4.96 -15.10 -19.16
C SER A 129 -4.39 -14.25 -18.01
N MET A 130 -4.35 -12.93 -18.13
CA MET A 130 -3.85 -12.03 -17.08
C MET A 130 -4.89 -11.89 -15.97
N SER A 131 -4.56 -12.32 -14.75
CA SER A 131 -5.47 -12.23 -13.61
C SER A 131 -5.57 -10.80 -13.05
N MET A 132 -6.79 -10.39 -12.68
CA MET A 132 -7.14 -9.06 -12.17
C MET A 132 -6.50 -8.68 -10.83
N GLU A 133 -5.93 -9.63 -10.08
CA GLU A 133 -5.37 -9.41 -8.74
C GLU A 133 -4.11 -8.51 -8.71
N HIS A 134 -3.62 -8.08 -9.87
CA HIS A 134 -2.29 -7.51 -10.01
C HIS A 134 -2.23 -5.99 -10.17
N THR A 135 -3.37 -5.29 -10.33
CA THR A 135 -3.37 -3.90 -10.85
C THR A 135 -3.86 -2.78 -9.95
N GLN A 136 -4.08 -3.05 -8.67
CA GLN A 136 -4.39 -1.98 -7.72
C GLN A 136 -3.78 -2.24 -6.34
N GLY A 137 -3.32 -1.18 -5.68
CA GLY A 137 -3.18 -1.17 -4.24
C GLY A 137 -4.57 -1.24 -3.60
N VAL A 138 -4.69 -1.97 -2.50
CA VAL A 138 -5.94 -2.05 -1.72
C VAL A 138 -6.35 -0.63 -1.33
N ARG A 139 -7.59 -0.22 -1.66
CA ARG A 139 -8.23 0.89 -0.95
C ARG A 139 -8.63 0.34 0.41
N ASP A 140 -7.76 0.49 1.41
CA ASP A 140 -8.25 0.40 2.78
C ASP A 140 -9.09 1.66 3.01
N GLU A 141 -10.41 1.49 3.07
CA GLU A 141 -11.27 2.50 3.67
C GLU A 141 -10.88 2.57 5.15
N LEU A 142 -9.92 3.44 5.45
CA LEU A 142 -9.62 3.78 6.83
C LEU A 142 -10.90 4.40 7.41
N PRO A 143 -11.43 3.90 8.54
CA PRO A 143 -12.53 4.55 9.22
C PRO A 143 -12.03 5.91 9.70
N VAL A 144 -12.30 6.95 8.92
CA VAL A 144 -12.13 8.34 9.32
C VAL A 144 -13.32 8.61 10.23
N HIS A 145 -13.14 8.40 11.54
CA HIS A 145 -14.05 8.98 12.50
C HIS A 145 -13.73 10.48 12.53
N ASP A 146 -14.58 11.27 11.89
CA ASP A 146 -14.57 12.72 12.09
C ASP A 146 -14.79 12.96 13.59
N HIS A 147 -13.76 13.47 14.25
CA HIS A 147 -13.88 14.01 15.59
C HIS A 147 -14.25 15.49 15.43
N ASP A 148 -15.55 15.77 15.59
CA ASP A 148 -16.08 17.11 15.87
C ASP A 148 -15.55 17.65 17.22
#